data_AF-A0A193KZQ0-F1
#
_entry.id   AF-A0A193KZQ0-F1
#
_cell.length_a   1.000
_cell.length_b   1.000
_cell.length_c   1.000
_cell.angle_alpha   90.00
_cell.angle_beta   90.00
_cell.angle_gamma   90.00
#
_symmetry.space_group_name_H-M   'P 1'
#
loop_
_entity.id
_entity.type
_entity.pdbx_description
1 polymer ?
#
loop_
_entity_poly.entity_id
_entity_poly.type
_entity_poly.pdbx_seq_one_letter_code
_entity_poly.pdbx_strand_id
1 'polypeptide(L)'
;MSDLVSRSGSAVPAVADADNRYKAVQAKLNKLGEALEDSTLELESLRRSMQNLAQHTDSVVTDIENASLDPKFVSLTAHVATALTGAAREVRTLCDHAPETADLTHETRRLHATRYRALDDIRSNRREKTPKPGFFNR
;
A
#
# COMPACT_ATOMS: atom_id res chain seq x y z
N MET A 1 -10.01 -18.92 33.67
CA MET A 1 -8.67 -18.95 34.28
C MET A 1 -7.67 -19.05 33.16
N SER A 2 -6.65 -18.20 33.24
CA SER A 2 -5.53 -18.03 32.31
C SER A 2 -4.71 -19.31 32.13
N ASP A 3 -4.10 -19.44 30.95
CA ASP A 3 -2.69 -19.89 30.86
C ASP A 3 -2.06 -19.43 29.54
N LEU A 4 -1.76 -18.14 29.46
CA LEU A 4 -0.77 -17.64 28.51
C LEU A 4 0.59 -17.74 29.19
N VAL A 5 1.16 -18.95 29.15
CA VAL A 5 2.55 -19.18 29.56
C VAL A 5 3.44 -18.31 28.69
N SER A 6 4.16 -17.39 29.34
CA SER A 6 5.24 -16.63 28.70
C SER A 6 6.32 -17.63 28.28
N ARG A 7 6.32 -18.02 27.01
CA ARG A 7 7.45 -18.76 26.41
C ARG A 7 8.63 -17.78 26.43
N SER A 8 9.44 -17.87 27.49
CA SER A 8 10.80 -17.34 27.53
C SER A 8 11.69 -18.15 26.58
N GLY A 9 11.32 -18.14 25.29
CA GLY A 9 12.22 -18.51 24.23
C GLY A 9 13.13 -17.32 24.05
N SER A 10 14.40 -17.48 24.39
CA SER A 10 15.47 -16.62 23.90
C SER A 10 15.40 -16.67 22.37
N ALA A 11 14.57 -15.80 21.78
CA ALA A 11 14.58 -15.56 20.36
C ALA A 11 15.98 -15.07 20.05
N VAL A 12 16.76 -15.94 19.39
CA VAL A 12 18.02 -15.54 18.76
C VAL A 12 17.68 -14.27 17.99
N PRO A 13 18.35 -13.12 18.26
CA PRO A 13 18.05 -11.89 17.55
C PRO A 13 18.15 -12.21 16.07
N ALA A 14 17.04 -12.08 15.34
CA ALA A 14 17.04 -12.24 13.90
C ALA A 14 18.22 -11.43 13.38
N VAL A 15 19.08 -12.05 12.56
CA VAL A 15 20.20 -11.35 11.94
C VAL A 15 19.58 -10.12 11.29
N ALA A 16 19.93 -8.93 11.80
CA ALA A 16 19.39 -7.69 11.29
C ALA A 16 19.86 -7.60 9.84
N ASP A 17 18.99 -8.06 8.94
CA ASP A 17 19.17 -7.91 7.52
C ASP A 17 19.44 -6.42 7.25
N ALA A 18 20.27 -6.14 6.24
CA ALA A 18 20.61 -4.77 5.87
C ALA A 18 19.35 -3.91 5.72
N ASP A 19 18.27 -4.55 5.31
CA ASP A 19 16.94 -4.03 4.99
C ASP A 19 16.03 -3.77 6.21
N ASN A 20 16.42 -4.26 7.40
CA ASN A 20 15.71 -4.06 8.68
C ASN A 20 16.42 -3.06 9.61
N ARG A 21 17.45 -2.36 9.12
CA ARG A 21 18.10 -1.30 9.89
C ARG A 21 17.17 -0.10 10.04
N TYR A 22 17.32 0.64 11.15
CA TYR A 22 16.52 1.82 11.45
C TYR A 22 16.35 2.75 10.25
N LYS A 23 17.46 3.14 9.61
CA LYS A 23 17.46 4.04 8.45
C LYS A 23 16.73 3.45 7.24
N ALA A 24 16.83 2.14 7.02
CA ALA A 24 16.14 1.46 5.93
C ALA A 24 14.62 1.46 6.15
N VAL A 25 14.18 1.15 7.37
CA VAL A 25 12.74 1.18 7.73
C VAL A 25 12.20 2.61 7.64
N GLN A 26 12.93 3.61 8.13
CA GLN A 26 12.54 5.02 8.00
C GLN A 26 12.39 5.46 6.53
N ALA A 27 13.33 5.08 5.68
CA ALA A 27 13.29 5.39 4.25
C ALA A 27 12.11 4.69 3.54
N LYS A 28 11.85 3.42 3.88
CA LYS A 28 10.72 2.65 3.34
C LYS A 28 9.38 3.25 3.74
N LEU A 29 9.20 3.60 5.03
CA LEU A 29 7.97 4.22 5.51
C LEU A 29 7.76 5.59 4.86
N ASN A 30 8.82 6.39 4.70
CA ASN A 30 8.71 7.66 3.98
C ASN A 30 8.25 7.45 2.54
N LYS A 31 8.94 6.56 1.80
CA LYS A 31 8.62 6.26 0.41
C LYS A 31 7.21 5.67 0.25
N LEU A 32 6.77 4.85 1.20
CA LEU A 32 5.42 4.29 1.20
C LEU A 32 4.36 5.39 1.41
N GLY A 33 4.57 6.30 2.36
CA GLY A 33 3.68 7.43 2.60
C GLY A 33 3.55 8.33 1.36
N GLU A 34 4.68 8.73 0.77
CA GLU A 34 4.73 9.54 -0.45
C GLU A 34 4.01 8.82 -1.62
N ALA A 35 4.28 7.54 -1.82
CA ALA A 35 3.64 6.78 -2.89
C ALA A 35 2.11 6.65 -2.71
N LEU A 36 1.63 6.54 -1.48
CA LEU A 36 0.19 6.50 -1.18
C LEU A 36 -0.46 7.86 -1.43
N GLU A 37 0.20 8.95 -1.06
CA GLU A 37 -0.25 10.31 -1.36
C GLU A 37 -0.33 10.56 -2.86
N ASP A 38 0.72 10.23 -3.62
CA ASP A 38 0.73 10.38 -5.08
C ASP A 38 -0.35 9.53 -5.76
N SER A 39 -0.53 8.29 -5.28
CA SER A 39 -1.54 7.36 -5.81
C SER A 39 -2.97 7.91 -5.66
N THR A 40 -3.25 8.74 -4.65
CA THR A 40 -4.62 9.29 -4.47
C THR A 40 -5.07 10.14 -5.65
N LEU A 41 -4.16 10.95 -6.20
CA LEU A 41 -4.45 11.80 -7.36
C LEU A 41 -4.62 10.96 -8.63
N GLU A 42 -3.77 9.96 -8.81
CA GLU A 42 -3.83 9.03 -9.94
C GLU A 42 -5.11 8.20 -9.93
N LEU A 43 -5.51 7.68 -8.77
CA LEU A 43 -6.74 6.90 -8.59
C LEU A 43 -7.99 7.75 -8.86
N GLU A 44 -8.01 9.00 -8.40
CA GLU A 44 -9.13 9.90 -8.67
C GLU A 44 -9.24 10.25 -10.17
N SER A 45 -8.10 10.45 -10.84
CA SER A 45 -8.05 10.65 -12.30
C SER A 45 -8.56 9.41 -13.06
N LEU A 46 -8.11 8.22 -12.65
CA LEU A 46 -8.55 6.95 -13.22
C LEU A 46 -10.05 6.74 -13.04
N ARG A 47 -10.57 7.02 -11.84
CA ARG A 47 -12.01 6.92 -11.52
C ARG A 47 -12.84 7.79 -12.45
N ARG A 48 -12.47 9.06 -12.64
CA ARG A 48 -13.17 9.99 -13.54
C ARG A 48 -13.11 9.50 -14.99
N SER A 49 -11.96 8.99 -15.41
CA SER A 49 -11.79 8.46 -16.77
C SER A 49 -12.68 7.25 -17.03
N MET A 50 -12.78 6.31 -16.07
CA MET A 50 -13.68 5.16 -16.15
C MET A 50 -15.16 5.59 -16.21
N GLN A 51 -15.56 6.59 -15.42
CA GLN A 51 -16.92 7.12 -15.46
C GLN A 51 -17.25 7.77 -16.80
N ASN A 52 -16.34 8.58 -17.34
CA ASN A 52 -16.52 9.20 -18.66
C ASN A 52 -16.61 8.14 -19.76
N LEU A 53 -15.77 7.10 -19.69
CA LEU A 53 -15.80 6.01 -20.67
C LEU A 53 -17.10 5.22 -20.57
N ALA A 54 -17.60 4.94 -19.36
CA ALA A 54 -18.89 4.27 -19.18
C ALA A 54 -20.04 5.09 -19.81
N GLN A 55 -20.10 6.40 -19.55
CA GLN A 55 -21.10 7.29 -20.15
C GLN A 55 -21.00 7.34 -21.68
N HIS A 56 -19.79 7.40 -22.21
CA HIS A 56 -19.56 7.35 -23.65
C HIS A 56 -20.04 6.02 -24.25
N THR A 57 -19.72 4.91 -23.59
CA THR A 57 -20.14 3.57 -24.01
C THR A 57 -21.67 3.43 -23.99
N ASP A 58 -22.38 3.99 -23.02
CA ASP A 58 -23.85 4.03 -23.00
C ASP A 58 -24.44 4.85 -24.17
N SER A 59 -23.80 5.98 -24.52
CA SER A 59 -24.20 6.74 -25.72
C SER A 59 -24.02 5.90 -26.99
N VAL A 60 -22.91 5.18 -27.11
CA VAL A 60 -22.63 4.30 -28.25
C VAL A 60 -23.63 3.15 -28.31
N VAL A 61 -24.07 2.58 -27.17
CA VAL A 61 -25.16 1.58 -27.15
C VAL A 61 -26.40 2.15 -27.84
N THR A 62 -26.80 3.37 -27.47
CA THR A 62 -27.97 4.04 -28.04
C THR A 62 -27.81 4.26 -29.56
N ASP A 63 -26.62 4.66 -30.00
CA ASP A 63 -26.33 4.86 -31.43
C ASP A 63 -26.35 3.54 -32.22
N ILE A 64 -25.82 2.45 -31.64
CA ILE A 64 -25.83 1.11 -32.25
C ILE A 64 -27.26 0.56 -32.37
N GLU A 65 -28.08 0.75 -31.32
CA GLU A 65 -29.50 0.38 -31.33
C GLU A 65 -30.26 1.12 -32.45
N ASN A 66 -30.02 2.43 -32.58
CA ASN A 66 -30.64 3.25 -33.63
C ASN A 66 -30.13 2.89 -35.04
N ALA A 67 -28.89 2.41 -35.16
CA ALA A 67 -28.29 2.00 -36.42
C ALA A 67 -28.74 0.60 -36.91
N SER A 68 -29.62 -0.09 -36.16
CA SER A 68 -30.10 -1.45 -36.49
C SER A 68 -28.95 -2.46 -36.71
N LEU A 69 -27.84 -2.27 -36.00
CA LEU A 69 -26.71 -3.20 -35.99
C LEU A 69 -27.07 -4.48 -35.22
N ASP A 70 -26.26 -5.52 -35.37
CA ASP A 70 -26.48 -6.80 -34.67
C ASP A 70 -26.63 -6.57 -33.15
N PRO A 71 -27.72 -7.05 -32.51
CA PRO A 71 -27.97 -6.93 -31.08
C PRO A 71 -26.82 -7.42 -30.19
N LYS A 72 -25.94 -8.28 -30.70
CA LYS A 72 -24.72 -8.69 -29.99
C LYS A 72 -23.81 -7.50 -29.66
N PHE A 73 -23.71 -6.50 -30.53
CA PHE A 73 -22.88 -5.32 -30.28
C PHE A 73 -23.47 -4.42 -29.19
N VAL A 74 -24.80 -4.31 -29.15
CA VAL A 74 -25.54 -3.63 -28.07
C VAL A 74 -25.21 -4.29 -26.72
N SER A 75 -25.39 -5.62 -26.63
CA SER A 75 -25.12 -6.37 -25.40
C SER A 75 -23.66 -6.27 -24.95
N LEU A 76 -22.71 -6.42 -25.87
CA LEU A 76 -21.29 -6.36 -25.53
C LEU A 76 -20.88 -4.97 -25.03
N THR A 77 -21.41 -3.91 -25.66
CA THR A 77 -21.13 -2.53 -25.30
C THR A 77 -21.76 -2.18 -23.94
N ALA A 78 -22.99 -2.65 -23.66
CA ALA A 78 -23.63 -2.50 -22.35
C ALA A 78 -22.87 -3.23 -21.21
N HIS A 79 -22.30 -4.40 -21.49
CA HIS A 79 -21.44 -5.09 -20.52
C HIS A 79 -20.17 -4.30 -20.19
N VAL A 80 -19.56 -3.65 -21.18
CA VAL A 80 -18.38 -2.79 -20.97
C VAL A 80 -18.73 -1.60 -20.08
N ALA A 81 -19.85 -0.91 -20.35
CA ALA A 81 -20.29 0.22 -19.51
C ALA A 81 -20.53 -0.21 -18.06
N THR A 82 -21.16 -1.37 -17.86
CA THR A 82 -21.40 -1.95 -16.53
C THR A 82 -20.09 -2.29 -15.83
N ALA A 83 -19.15 -2.91 -16.52
CA ALA A 83 -17.84 -3.27 -15.98
C ALA A 83 -17.02 -2.02 -15.58
N LEU A 84 -17.02 -0.98 -16.42
CA LEU A 84 -16.35 0.30 -16.13
C LEU A 84 -16.96 1.01 -14.92
N THR A 85 -18.29 0.98 -14.80
CA THR A 85 -18.99 1.54 -13.64
C THR A 85 -18.64 0.78 -12.35
N GLY A 86 -18.59 -0.55 -12.41
CA GLY A 86 -18.13 -1.40 -11.31
C GLY A 86 -16.68 -1.11 -10.93
N ALA A 87 -15.77 -1.06 -11.90
CA ALA A 87 -14.37 -0.75 -11.67
C ALA A 87 -14.17 0.64 -11.04
N ALA A 88 -14.91 1.65 -11.49
CA ALA A 88 -14.85 3.00 -10.92
C ALA A 88 -15.25 3.02 -9.44
N ARG A 89 -16.17 2.15 -9.01
CA ARG A 89 -16.56 2.01 -7.59
C ARG A 89 -15.45 1.38 -6.75
N GLU A 90 -14.77 0.38 -7.27
CA GLU A 90 -13.62 -0.24 -6.58
C GLU A 90 -12.45 0.75 -6.47
N VAL A 91 -12.15 1.50 -7.54
CA VAL A 91 -11.12 2.55 -7.53
C VAL A 91 -11.46 3.65 -6.52
N ARG A 92 -12.75 4.01 -6.38
CA ARG A 92 -13.19 4.94 -5.32
C ARG A 92 -12.88 4.40 -3.94
N THR A 93 -13.20 3.14 -3.67
CA THR A 93 -12.92 2.50 -2.38
C THR A 93 -11.42 2.55 -2.06
N LEU A 94 -10.57 2.29 -3.06
CA LEU A 94 -9.12 2.41 -2.90
C LEU A 94 -8.68 3.86 -2.64
N CYS A 95 -9.29 4.84 -3.33
CA CYS A 95 -9.04 6.26 -3.13
C CYS A 95 -9.42 6.72 -1.71
N ASP A 96 -10.47 6.13 -1.11
CA ASP A 96 -10.88 6.45 0.26
C ASP A 96 -9.91 5.87 1.30
N HIS A 97 -9.27 4.73 1.02
CA HIS A 97 -8.32 4.07 1.94
C HIS A 97 -6.86 4.53 1.82
N ALA A 98 -6.45 5.03 0.65
CA ALA A 98 -5.07 5.45 0.43
C ALA A 98 -4.60 6.58 1.40
N PRO A 99 -5.40 7.64 1.66
CA PRO A 99 -5.04 8.69 2.63
C PRO A 99 -4.91 8.15 4.06
N GLU A 100 -5.86 7.32 4.50
CA GLU A 100 -5.84 6.70 5.83
C GLU A 100 -4.57 5.84 6.01
N THR A 101 -4.21 5.08 4.98
CA THR A 101 -2.99 4.26 5.01
C THR A 101 -1.72 5.11 5.00
N ALA A 102 -1.73 6.24 4.29
CA ALA A 102 -0.62 7.20 4.31
C ALA A 102 -0.43 7.81 5.71
N ASP A 103 -1.53 8.23 6.35
CA ASP A 103 -1.50 8.77 7.72
C ASP A 103 -0.97 7.75 8.72
N LEU A 104 -1.46 6.51 8.68
CA LEU A 104 -0.96 5.41 9.52
C LEU A 104 0.53 5.13 9.27
N THR A 105 0.98 5.25 8.03
CA THR A 105 2.41 5.09 7.67
C THR A 105 3.26 6.21 8.27
N HIS A 106 2.80 7.46 8.21
CA HIS A 106 3.48 8.60 8.83
C HIS A 106 3.52 8.50 10.35
N GLU A 107 2.41 8.08 10.97
CA GLU A 107 2.35 7.83 12.41
C GLU A 107 3.32 6.72 12.82
N THR A 108 3.29 5.60 12.11
CA THR A 108 4.21 4.47 12.33
C THR A 108 5.66 4.92 12.21
N ARG A 109 5.98 5.76 11.21
CA ARG A 109 7.32 6.34 11.03
C ARG A 109 7.75 7.17 12.24
N ARG A 110 6.86 8.04 12.74
CA ARG A 110 7.10 8.89 13.93
C ARG A 110 7.28 8.04 15.19
N LEU A 111 6.45 7.02 15.39
CA LEU A 111 6.56 6.11 16.53
C LEU A 111 7.87 5.30 16.47
N HIS A 112 8.22 4.79 15.30
CA HIS A 112 9.47 4.07 15.08
C HIS A 112 10.68 4.99 15.30
N ALA A 113 10.63 6.25 14.88
CA ALA A 113 11.66 7.25 15.19
C ALA A 113 11.81 7.45 16.69
N THR A 114 10.70 7.65 17.40
CA THR A 114 10.68 7.89 18.85
C THR A 114 11.31 6.72 19.62
N ARG A 115 11.00 5.47 19.23
CA ARG A 115 11.49 4.28 19.94
C ARG A 115 12.94 3.90 19.61
N TYR A 116 13.36 4.08 18.37
CA TYR A 116 14.61 3.46 17.88
C TYR A 116 15.69 4.44 17.43
N ARG A 117 15.41 5.74 17.34
CA ARG A 117 16.41 6.74 16.92
C ARG A 117 17.65 6.73 17.82
N ALA A 118 17.46 6.81 19.14
CA ALA A 118 18.56 6.81 20.09
C ALA A 118 19.41 5.52 20.00
N LEU A 119 18.77 4.38 19.74
CA LEU A 119 19.46 3.10 19.55
C LEU A 119 20.28 3.08 18.25
N ASP A 120 19.76 3.65 17.16
CA ASP A 120 20.51 3.79 15.91
C ASP A 120 21.70 4.75 16.05
N ASP A 121 21.54 5.86 16.78
CA ASP A 121 22.61 6.83 17.04
C ASP A 121 23.78 6.18 17.81
N ILE A 122 23.47 5.42 18.87
CA ILE A 122 24.47 4.66 19.64
C ILE A 122 25.16 3.62 18.74
N ARG A 123 24.38 2.88 17.94
CA ARG A 123 24.92 1.84 17.06
C ARG A 123 25.77 2.41 15.94
N SER A 124 25.42 3.58 15.42
CA SER A 124 26.11 4.26 14.32
C SER A 124 27.41 4.93 14.78
N ASN A 125 27.46 5.43 16.02
CA ASN A 125 28.63 6.14 16.57
C ASN A 125 29.67 5.21 17.24
N ARG A 126 29.43 3.90 17.29
CA ARG A 126 30.39 2.98 17.91
C ARG A 126 31.63 2.79 17.02
N ARG A 127 32.82 2.89 17.62
CA ARG A 127 34.10 2.61 16.94
C ARG A 127 34.36 1.12 16.74
N GLU A 128 33.90 0.29 17.67
CA GLU A 128 34.15 -1.15 17.67
C GLU A 128 32.87 -1.95 17.46
N LYS A 129 32.94 -3.05 16.72
CA LYS A 129 31.75 -3.87 16.46
C LYS A 129 31.41 -4.73 17.69
N THR A 130 30.17 -4.59 18.22
CA THR A 130 29.63 -5.55 19.20
C THR A 130 29.82 -6.97 18.65
N PRO A 131 30.44 -7.86 19.43
CA PRO A 131 30.68 -9.23 19.03
C PRO A 131 29.38 -9.92 18.63
N LYS A 132 29.41 -10.75 17.59
CA LYS A 132 28.24 -11.52 17.17
C LYS A 132 27.87 -12.53 18.26
N PRO A 133 26.58 -12.90 18.38
CA PRO A 133 26.18 -14.02 19.26
C PRO A 133 27.06 -15.25 18.97
N GLY A 134 27.63 -15.85 20.02
CA GLY A 134 28.58 -16.97 19.92
C GLY A 134 30.06 -16.60 19.89
N PHE A 135 30.42 -15.31 19.91
CA PHE A 135 31.84 -14.88 19.92
C PHE A 135 32.65 -15.41 21.10
N PHE A 136 32.03 -15.58 22.28
CA PHE A 136 32.70 -16.06 23.49
C PHE A 136 32.65 -17.58 23.68
N ASN A 137 31.98 -18.31 22.77
CA ASN A 137 31.91 -19.77 22.80
C ASN A 137 33.07 -20.33 21.98
N ARG A 138 34.27 -20.36 22.58
CA ARG A 138 35.44 -21.04 22.02
C ARG A 138 35.86 -22.15 22.97
#